data_AF-A0A7S4SMK4-F1
#
_entry.id   AF-A0A7S4SMK4-F1
#
_cell.length_a   1.000
_cell.length_b   1.000
_cell.length_c   1.000
_cell.angle_alpha   90.00
_cell.angle_beta   90.00
_cell.angle_gamma   90.00
#
_symmetry.space_group_name_H-M   'P 1'
#
loop_
_entity.id
_entity.type
_entity.pdbx_description
1 polymer ?
#
loop_
_entity_poly.entity_id
_entity_poly.type
_entity_poly.pdbx_seq_one_letter_code
_entity_poly.pdbx_strand_id
1 'polypeptide(L)'
;FDKYKMKPLFEFGFGLSYEQTSYHNVQFRKCDRPAHRLRKCSVKLDVKMTRERSNVRSSVIQVYVGYKSDKEEYDTKRAVKELRGFKKVWRNGEYEIELPQNKAFKTSWSVKKQKWVTPCELD
;
A
#
# COMPACT_ATOMS: atom_id res chain seq x y z
N PHE A 1 15.50 6.07 2.31
CA PHE A 1 15.75 6.29 0.88
C PHE A 1 14.79 7.32 0.31
N ASP A 2 13.49 7.02 0.25
CA ASP A 2 12.46 7.87 -0.38
C ASP A 2 12.43 9.32 0.12
N LYS A 3 12.39 9.52 1.44
CA LYS A 3 12.34 10.85 2.06
C LYS A 3 13.52 11.75 1.66
N TYR A 4 14.70 11.17 1.53
CA TYR A 4 15.93 11.89 1.21
C TYR A 4 16.29 11.80 -0.28
N LYS A 5 15.36 11.31 -1.12
CA LYS A 5 15.55 11.11 -2.57
C LYS A 5 16.84 10.35 -2.92
N MET A 6 17.26 9.46 -2.02
CA MET A 6 18.44 8.61 -2.24
C MET A 6 18.03 7.44 -3.12
N LYS A 7 18.81 7.17 -4.17
CA LYS A 7 18.60 6.02 -5.06
C LYS A 7 19.34 4.80 -4.51
N PRO A 8 18.66 3.82 -3.90
CA PRO A 8 19.32 2.60 -3.44
C PRO A 8 19.69 1.72 -4.63
N LEU A 9 20.63 0.80 -4.41
CA LEU A 9 20.97 -0.23 -5.40
C LEU A 9 19.78 -1.20 -5.62
N PHE A 10 19.09 -1.55 -4.53
CA PHE A 10 17.87 -2.36 -4.53
C PHE A 10 16.87 -1.75 -3.55
N GLU A 11 15.67 -1.44 -4.03
CA GLU A 11 14.58 -0.91 -3.20
C GLU A 11 13.94 -2.00 -2.34
N PHE A 12 13.26 -1.59 -1.26
CA PHE A 12 12.49 -2.52 -0.45
C PHE A 12 11.37 -3.17 -1.29
N GLY A 13 11.24 -4.50 -1.17
CA GLY A 13 10.26 -5.26 -1.94
C GLY A 13 10.65 -5.52 -3.40
N PHE A 14 11.85 -5.11 -3.83
CA PHE A 14 12.38 -5.44 -5.15
C PHE A 14 12.70 -6.94 -5.26
N GLY A 15 12.29 -7.56 -6.36
CA GLY A 15 12.57 -8.95 -6.66
C GLY A 15 12.39 -9.23 -8.15
N LEU A 16 13.37 -9.89 -8.75
CA LEU A 16 13.29 -10.31 -10.15
C LEU A 16 12.44 -11.56 -10.28
N SER A 17 11.78 -11.70 -11.43
CA SER A 17 11.06 -12.91 -11.84
C SER A 17 11.46 -13.28 -13.25
N TYR A 18 11.46 -14.57 -13.55
CA TYR A 18 11.63 -15.07 -14.92
C TYR A 18 10.41 -14.75 -15.80
N GLU A 19 9.32 -14.31 -15.18
CA GLU A 19 8.03 -13.97 -15.77
C GLU A 19 7.82 -12.45 -15.77
N GLN A 20 7.22 -11.91 -16.84
CA GLN A 20 6.77 -10.52 -16.87
C GLN A 20 5.34 -10.41 -16.37
N THR A 21 5.10 -9.56 -15.39
CA THR A 21 3.77 -9.29 -14.81
C THR A 21 3.37 -7.85 -15.10
N SER A 22 2.12 -7.65 -15.49
CA SER A 22 1.49 -6.35 -15.69
C SER A 22 0.23 -6.25 -14.82
N TYR A 23 -0.04 -5.04 -14.34
CA TYR A 23 -1.19 -4.72 -13.49
C TYR A 23 -2.13 -3.78 -14.24
N HIS A 24 -3.42 -4.09 -14.24
CA HIS A 24 -4.46 -3.33 -14.96
C HIS A 24 -5.64 -3.03 -14.04
N ASN A 25 -6.49 -2.09 -14.44
CA ASN A 25 -7.77 -1.79 -13.78
C ASN A 25 -7.67 -1.59 -12.27
N VAL A 26 -6.65 -0.85 -11.81
CA VAL A 26 -6.47 -0.59 -10.39
C VAL A 26 -7.63 0.28 -9.88
N GLN A 27 -8.44 -0.28 -8.99
CA GLN A 27 -9.59 0.37 -8.38
C GLN A 27 -9.39 0.46 -6.87
N PHE A 28 -9.52 1.66 -6.33
CA PHE A 28 -9.62 1.86 -4.89
C PHE A 28 -11.09 1.79 -4.47
N ARG A 29 -11.44 0.76 -3.69
CA ARG A 29 -12.79 0.64 -3.13
C ARG A 29 -12.88 1.55 -1.91
N LYS A 30 -13.72 2.58 -2.01
CA LYS A 30 -13.87 3.62 -0.99
C LYS A 30 -14.15 2.99 0.37
N CYS A 31 -13.53 3.58 1.38
CA CYS A 31 -13.88 3.34 2.77
C CYS A 31 -15.24 4.02 3.03
N ASP A 32 -16.37 3.34 2.88
CA ASP A 32 -17.68 3.99 3.12
C ASP A 32 -17.83 4.47 4.58
N ARG A 33 -18.60 5.55 4.81
CA ARG A 33 -18.93 6.08 6.15
C ARG A 33 -20.37 5.71 6.56
N PRO A 34 -20.64 4.48 7.06
CA PRO A 34 -21.77 4.28 7.96
C PRO A 34 -21.26 4.44 9.40
N ALA A 35 -21.93 5.31 10.16
CA ALA A 35 -21.50 5.95 11.41
C ALA A 35 -20.95 5.07 12.55
N HIS A 36 -20.96 3.74 12.46
CA HIS A 36 -20.65 2.86 13.60
C HIS A 36 -19.89 1.56 13.29
N ARG A 37 -19.27 1.38 12.12
CA ARG A 37 -18.44 0.18 11.85
C ARG A 37 -17.05 0.52 11.35
N LEU A 38 -16.06 -0.25 11.80
CA LEU A 38 -14.71 -0.25 11.24
C LEU A 38 -14.85 -0.51 9.72
N ARG A 39 -14.35 0.45 8.94
CA ARG A 39 -14.42 0.47 7.46
C ARG A 39 -13.81 -0.83 6.90
N LYS A 40 -14.05 -1.18 5.64
CA LYS A 40 -13.18 -2.12 4.90
C LYS A 40 -12.72 -1.37 3.65
N CYS A 41 -11.45 -1.05 3.60
CA CYS A 41 -10.81 -0.41 2.45
C CYS A 41 -10.04 -1.50 1.72
N SER A 42 -10.18 -1.56 0.40
CA SER A 42 -9.50 -2.55 -0.41
C SER A 42 -9.03 -1.96 -1.73
N VAL A 43 -7.97 -2.57 -2.26
CA VAL A 43 -7.46 -2.27 -3.60
C VAL A 43 -7.73 -3.49 -4.46
N LYS A 44 -8.48 -3.28 -5.54
CA LYS A 44 -8.78 -4.30 -6.56
C LYS A 44 -7.91 -4.01 -7.78
N LEU A 45 -7.33 -5.04 -8.37
CA LEU A 45 -6.57 -4.91 -9.61
C LEU A 45 -6.55 -6.24 -10.38
N ASP A 46 -6.31 -6.13 -11.67
CA ASP A 46 -6.13 -7.28 -12.55
C ASP A 46 -4.64 -7.56 -12.74
N VAL A 47 -4.24 -8.81 -12.57
CA VAL A 47 -2.87 -9.27 -12.79
C VAL A 47 -2.81 -10.11 -14.05
N LYS A 48 -1.91 -9.72 -14.96
CA LYS A 48 -1.63 -10.45 -16.20
C LYS A 48 -0.14 -10.76 -16.30
N MET A 49 0.20 -12.03 -16.28
CA MET A 49 1.53 -12.58 -16.53
C MET A 49 1.64 -12.95 -18.02
N THR A 50 2.55 -12.31 -18.75
CA THR A 50 2.73 -12.47 -20.22
C THR A 50 3.91 -13.39 -20.57
N ARG A 51 4.77 -13.63 -19.58
CA ARG A 51 6.10 -14.24 -19.55
C ARG A 51 6.36 -15.73 -19.61
N GLU A 52 5.48 -16.63 -20.04
CA GLU A 52 5.55 -18.07 -19.64
C GLU A 52 6.85 -18.77 -20.07
N ARG A 53 7.88 -18.72 -19.22
CA ARG A 53 9.17 -19.39 -19.38
C ARG A 53 9.38 -20.49 -18.34
N SER A 54 8.56 -20.53 -17.30
CA SER A 54 8.70 -21.45 -16.17
C SER A 54 7.38 -22.12 -15.79
N ASN A 55 7.46 -23.37 -15.34
CA ASN A 55 6.31 -24.12 -14.83
C ASN A 55 5.74 -23.53 -13.53
N VAL A 56 6.52 -22.70 -12.83
CA VAL A 56 6.15 -22.07 -11.56
C VAL A 56 6.31 -20.56 -11.69
N ARG A 57 5.18 -19.86 -11.78
CA ARG A 57 5.11 -18.40 -11.85
C ARG A 57 4.61 -17.81 -10.54
N SER A 58 5.24 -16.74 -10.08
CA SER A 58 4.71 -15.96 -8.96
C SER A 58 5.04 -14.49 -9.07
N SER A 59 4.16 -13.64 -8.54
CA SER A 59 4.36 -12.22 -8.39
C SER A 59 3.85 -11.77 -7.01
N VAL A 60 4.41 -10.71 -6.46
CA VAL A 60 3.98 -10.15 -5.17
C VAL A 60 3.41 -8.78 -5.42
N ILE A 61 2.10 -8.64 -5.23
CA ILE A 61 1.43 -7.34 -5.24
C ILE A 61 1.73 -6.66 -3.90
N GLN A 62 2.15 -5.41 -3.94
CA GLN A 62 2.46 -4.60 -2.76
C GLN A 62 1.69 -3.29 -2.84
N VAL A 63 0.93 -2.98 -1.79
CA VAL A 63 0.15 -1.74 -1.69
C VAL A 63 0.82 -0.83 -0.68
N TYR A 64 1.27 0.32 -1.16
CA TYR A 64 1.89 1.36 -0.35
C TYR A 64 0.93 2.54 -0.18
N VAL A 65 0.89 3.11 1.02
CA VAL A 65 0.08 4.29 1.33
C VAL A 65 1.00 5.40 1.81
N GLY A 66 0.90 6.56 1.16
CA GLY A 66 1.50 7.80 1.62
C GLY A 66 0.45 8.68 2.30
N TYR A 67 0.86 9.47 3.28
CA TYR A 67 0.00 10.48 3.90
C TYR A 67 0.41 11.85 3.36
N LYS A 68 -0.59 12.66 3.05
CA LYS A 68 -0.43 14.07 2.75
C LYS A 68 -1.36 14.84 3.67
N SER A 69 -0.83 15.76 4.45
CA SER A 69 -1.60 16.63 5.34
C SER A 69 -1.48 18.07 4.88
N ASP A 70 -2.40 18.93 5.34
CA ASP A 70 -2.38 20.36 5.02
C ASP A 70 -1.14 21.08 5.58
N LYS A 71 -0.47 20.45 6.54
CA LYS A 71 0.68 20.99 7.26
C LYS A 71 1.90 20.13 6.95
N GLU A 72 2.68 20.59 5.97
CA GLU A 72 3.90 19.94 5.47
C GLU A 72 4.90 19.56 6.59
N GLU A 73 4.96 20.31 7.69
CA GLU A 73 5.80 20.00 8.86
C GLU A 73 5.44 18.64 9.54
N TYR A 74 4.20 18.17 9.42
CA TYR A 74 3.81 16.85 9.92
C TYR A 74 4.12 15.73 8.91
N ASP A 75 4.11 16.04 7.61
CA ASP A 75 4.44 15.09 6.55
C ASP A 75 5.95 14.81 6.51
N THR A 76 6.77 15.85 6.73
CA THR A 76 8.23 15.70 6.80
C THR A 76 8.70 14.82 7.95
N LYS A 77 7.88 14.59 8.99
CA LYS A 77 8.22 13.65 10.09
C LYS A 77 7.88 12.19 9.78
N ARG A 78 7.16 11.93 8.68
CA ARG A 78 6.66 10.60 8.31
C ARG A 78 7.48 9.98 7.18
N ALA A 79 7.27 8.67 6.98
CA ALA A 79 7.66 8.02 5.76
C ALA A 79 6.79 8.52 4.60
N VAL A 80 7.40 8.72 3.42
CA VAL A 80 6.71 9.16 2.20
C VAL A 80 5.66 8.14 1.76
N LYS A 81 5.98 6.84 1.90
CA LYS A 81 5.11 5.71 1.62
C LYS A 81 5.38 4.60 2.62
N GLU A 82 4.33 3.90 3.05
CA GLU A 82 4.43 2.76 3.96
C GLU A 82 3.74 1.54 3.34
N LEU A 83 4.33 0.35 3.46
CA LEU A 83 3.69 -0.88 3.01
C LEU A 83 2.48 -1.18 3.90
N ARG A 84 1.31 -1.34 3.29
CA ARG A 84 0.05 -1.57 4.01
C ARG A 84 -0.65 -2.86 3.66
N GLY A 85 -0.37 -3.44 2.50
CA GLY A 85 -0.90 -4.73 2.12
C GLY A 85 0.04 -5.40 1.13
N PHE A 86 0.07 -6.73 1.15
CA PHE A 86 0.76 -7.49 0.13
C PHE A 86 0.02 -8.79 -0.13
N LYS A 87 0.12 -9.30 -1.36
CA LYS A 87 -0.47 -10.58 -1.75
C LYS A 87 0.41 -11.26 -2.78
N LYS A 88 0.86 -12.48 -2.47
CA LYS A 88 1.56 -13.34 -3.43
C LYS A 88 0.53 -14.02 -4.32
N VAL A 89 0.72 -13.94 -5.63
CA VAL A 89 -0.18 -14.48 -6.66
C VAL A 89 0.59 -15.38 -7.61
N TRP A 90 -0.08 -16.41 -8.12
CA TRP A 90 0.54 -17.47 -8.93
C TRP A 90 -0.14 -17.66 -10.29
N ARG A 91 -1.22 -16.92 -10.55
CA ARG A 91 -2.04 -17.05 -11.75
C ARG A 91 -2.50 -15.67 -12.23
N ASN A 92 -2.99 -15.62 -13.45
CA ASN A 92 -3.70 -14.45 -13.96
C ASN A 92 -5.08 -14.38 -13.32
N GLY A 93 -5.57 -13.16 -13.12
CA GLY A 93 -6.90 -12.94 -12.59
C GLY A 93 -7.03 -11.64 -11.84
N GLU A 94 -8.22 -11.44 -11.28
CA GLU A 94 -8.54 -10.29 -10.47
C GLU A 94 -8.21 -10.57 -9.00
N TYR A 95 -7.54 -9.61 -8.37
CA TYR A 95 -7.11 -9.73 -6.98
C TYR A 95 -7.53 -8.50 -6.18
N GLU A 96 -8.11 -8.77 -5.02
CA GLU A 96 -8.41 -7.77 -4.01
C GLU A 96 -7.46 -7.92 -2.82
N ILE A 97 -6.88 -6.80 -2.40
CA ILE A 97 -6.03 -6.67 -1.22
C ILE A 97 -6.77 -5.81 -0.20
N GLU A 98 -7.17 -6.41 0.91
CA GLU A 98 -7.74 -5.69 2.04
C GLU A 98 -6.65 -4.90 2.77
N LEU A 99 -6.91 -3.63 3.03
CA LEU A 99 -6.05 -2.78 3.83
C LEU A 99 -6.40 -2.94 5.31
N PRO A 100 -5.40 -3.03 6.20
CA PRO A 100 -5.62 -3.20 7.62
C PRO A 100 -6.48 -2.06 8.18
N GLN A 101 -7.46 -2.43 9.00
CA GLN A 101 -8.43 -1.51 9.59
C GLN A 101 -8.08 -1.10 11.01
N ASN A 102 -6.91 -1.51 11.50
CA ASN A 102 -6.48 -1.21 12.85
C ASN A 102 -6.29 0.31 13.02
N LYS A 103 -6.44 0.82 14.25
CA LYS A 103 -6.19 2.24 14.54
C LYS A 103 -4.79 2.66 14.09
N ALA A 104 -3.81 1.77 14.16
CA ALA A 104 -2.43 1.99 13.69
C ALA A 104 -2.34 2.32 12.18
N PHE A 105 -3.27 1.84 11.35
CA PHE A 105 -3.31 2.17 9.91
C PHE A 105 -3.68 3.63 9.64
N LYS A 106 -4.41 4.28 10.55
CA LYS A 106 -4.82 5.69 10.38
C LYS A 106 -4.10 6.62 11.32
N THR A 107 -3.38 6.12 12.31
CA THR A 107 -2.80 6.93 13.37
C THR A 107 -1.30 6.79 13.41
N SER A 108 -0.66 7.85 13.87
CA SER A 108 0.74 7.86 14.27
C SER A 108 0.85 8.18 15.74
N TRP A 109 1.91 7.69 16.38
CA TRP A 109 2.24 8.13 17.71
C TRP A 109 2.71 9.60 17.71
N SER A 110 2.05 10.45 18.49
CA SER A 110 2.52 11.82 18.76
C SER A 110 3.26 11.85 20.09
N VAL A 111 4.57 12.12 20.05
CA VAL A 111 5.40 12.23 21.26
C VAL A 111 4.90 13.37 22.17
N LYS A 112 4.57 14.54 21.60
CA LYS A 112 4.07 15.71 22.36
C LYS A 112 2.77 15.42 23.11
N LYS A 113 1.87 14.65 22.51
CA LYS A 113 0.55 14.34 23.11
C LYS A 113 0.52 12.99 23.83
N GLN A 114 1.61 12.21 23.75
CA GLN A 114 1.70 10.82 24.22
C GLN A 114 0.49 9.96 23.85
N LYS A 115 -0.04 10.16 22.62
CA LYS A 115 -1.26 9.52 22.12
C LYS A 115 -1.16 9.26 20.63
N TRP A 116 -1.88 8.24 20.17
CA TRP A 116 -2.09 7.97 18.75
C TRP A 116 -3.03 9.03 18.15
N VAL A 117 -2.56 9.73 17.11
CA VAL A 117 -3.31 10.78 16.42
C VAL A 117 -3.45 10.47 14.94
N THR A 118 -4.62 10.76 14.37
CA THR A 118 -4.84 10.69 12.92
C THR A 118 -4.23 11.96 12.29
N PRO A 119 -3.29 11.84 11.33
CA PRO A 119 -2.62 12.99 10.70
C PRO A 119 -3.51 13.87 9.85
N CYS A 120 -4.44 13.27 9.12
CA CYS A 120 -5.30 13.94 8.15
C CYS A 120 -6.67 13.28 8.23
N GLU A 121 -7.74 14.06 8.19
CA GLU A 121 -9.02 13.50 7.79
C GLU A 121 -8.88 13.12 6.32
N LEU A 122 -9.20 11.85 6.00
CA LEU A 122 -9.47 11.47 4.62
C LEU A 122 -10.79 12.16 4.25
N ASP A 123 -10.69 13.28 3.55
CA ASP A 123 -11.80 13.85 2.79
C ASP A 123 -12.37 12.80 1.82
#